data_AF-A0A7S3VXF6-F1
#
_entry.id   AF-A0A7S3VXF6-F1
#
_cell.length_a   1.000
_cell.length_b   1.000
_cell.length_c   1.000
_cell.angle_alpha   90.00
_cell.angle_beta   90.00
_cell.angle_gamma   90.00
#
_symmetry.space_group_name_H-M   'P 1'
#
loop_
_entity.id
_entity.type
_entity.pdbx_description
1 polymer ?
#
loop_
_entity_poly.entity_id
_entity_poly.type
_entity_poly.pdbx_seq_one_letter_code
_entity_poly.pdbx_strand_id
1 'polypeptide(L)'
;PEWLAARSALYATRAQLDDYASADAPMPPSEKQISYAQRLALRTEIPLPSDALESSASCTLYIQKALEAVPPSEKQVAFAMELASRAGEELPESAYESSAAVSAYIDEKIRAQSGAASYGGGTMGAYGGGIQQAGRRFRHTL
;
A
#
# COMPACT_ATOMS: atom_id res chain seq x y z
N PRO A 1 20.65 11.12 54.34
CA PRO A 1 20.94 11.42 52.92
C PRO A 1 20.90 10.12 52.12
N GLU A 2 19.69 9.72 51.76
CA GLU A 2 19.40 8.36 51.27
C GLU A 2 18.26 8.38 50.25
N TRP A 3 18.60 8.08 48.99
CA TRP A 3 18.02 7.10 48.06
C TRP A 3 16.65 6.41 48.35
N LEU A 4 15.69 7.00 49.08
CA LEU A 4 14.41 6.33 49.43
C LEU A 4 13.16 7.22 49.42
N ALA A 5 12.92 7.97 48.35
CA ALA A 5 11.53 8.31 47.94
C ALA A 5 11.30 8.19 46.43
N ALA A 6 12.25 7.57 45.71
CA ALA A 6 12.13 7.13 44.32
C ALA A 6 11.14 5.95 44.11
N ARG A 7 10.10 5.86 44.95
CA ARG A 7 9.05 4.84 44.86
C ARG A 7 7.64 5.42 45.06
N SER A 8 7.50 6.75 45.11
CA SER A 8 6.20 7.44 45.05
C SER A 8 5.61 7.46 43.62
N ALA A 9 5.99 6.51 42.77
CA ALA A 9 5.49 6.35 41.39
C ALA A 9 4.90 4.95 41.15
N LEU A 10 4.73 4.13 42.19
CA LEU A 10 4.13 2.79 42.09
C LEU A 10 2.76 2.71 42.79
N TYR A 11 1.97 3.78 42.67
CA TYR A 11 0.53 3.78 42.92
C TYR A 11 -0.26 4.23 41.67
N ALA A 12 0.25 3.91 40.48
CA ALA A 12 -0.60 3.79 39.31
C ALA A 12 -1.21 2.39 39.34
N THR A 13 -2.50 2.36 39.67
CA THR A 13 -3.39 1.20 39.79
C THR A 13 -3.11 0.08 38.79
N ARG A 14 -3.10 -1.16 39.28
CA ARG A 14 -3.15 -2.42 38.51
C ARG A 14 -4.12 -2.38 37.31
N ALA A 15 -5.20 -1.60 37.41
CA ALA A 15 -6.20 -1.39 36.37
C ALA A 15 -5.73 -0.58 35.13
N GLN A 16 -4.68 0.24 35.24
CA GLN A 16 -4.11 0.96 34.08
C GLN A 16 -3.09 0.13 33.29
N LEU A 17 -2.63 -1.01 33.83
CA LEU A 17 -1.75 -1.94 33.12
C LEU A 17 -2.51 -2.90 32.21
N ASP A 18 -3.79 -3.20 32.50
CA ASP A 18 -4.63 -4.05 31.65
C ASP A 18 -5.00 -3.35 30.32
N ASP A 19 -5.09 -2.01 30.33
CA ASP A 19 -5.35 -1.20 29.13
C ASP A 19 -4.11 -1.15 28.19
N TYR A 20 -2.90 -1.13 28.77
CA TYR A 20 -1.64 -1.16 28.00
C TYR A 20 -1.23 -2.56 27.54
N ALA A 21 -1.78 -3.62 28.15
CA ALA A 21 -1.61 -5.01 27.72
C ALA A 21 -2.46 -5.37 26.48
N SER A 22 -3.36 -4.48 26.05
CA SER A 22 -4.22 -4.69 24.87
C SER A 22 -3.57 -4.37 23.53
N ALA A 23 -2.31 -3.91 23.51
CA ALA A 23 -1.57 -3.66 22.27
C ALA A 23 -1.08 -4.95 21.56
N ASP A 24 -1.08 -6.09 22.26
CA ASP A 24 -0.60 -7.39 21.74
C ASP A 24 -1.74 -8.41 21.54
N ALA A 25 -2.98 -8.04 21.85
CA ALA A 25 -4.14 -8.85 21.50
C ALA A 25 -4.34 -8.77 19.98
N PRO A 26 -4.49 -9.90 19.25
CA PRO A 26 -4.79 -9.88 17.83
C PRO A 26 -6.12 -9.17 17.61
N MET A 27 -6.06 -7.90 17.25
CA MET A 27 -7.25 -7.15 16.88
C MET A 27 -7.74 -7.69 15.54
N PRO A 28 -9.05 -7.92 15.39
CA PRO A 28 -9.58 -8.35 14.11
C PRO A 28 -9.29 -7.29 13.03
N PRO A 29 -9.00 -7.69 11.79
CA PRO A 29 -8.80 -6.77 10.68
C PRO A 29 -10.06 -5.95 10.39
N SER A 30 -9.87 -4.73 9.89
CA SER A 30 -11.00 -3.91 9.41
C SER A 30 -11.64 -4.53 8.17
N GLU A 31 -12.96 -4.37 7.99
CA GLU A 31 -13.68 -4.80 6.77
C GLU A 31 -13.03 -4.27 5.48
N LYS A 32 -12.47 -3.06 5.51
CA LYS A 32 -11.72 -2.48 4.39
C LYS A 32 -10.43 -3.27 4.09
N GLN A 33 -9.73 -3.73 5.11
CA GLN A 33 -8.53 -4.56 4.96
C GLN A 33 -8.92 -5.93 4.39
N ILE A 34 -9.94 -6.59 4.93
CA ILE A 34 -10.41 -7.91 4.46
C ILE A 34 -10.85 -7.84 2.99
N SER A 35 -11.71 -6.86 2.65
CA SER A 35 -12.20 -6.69 1.27
C SER A 35 -11.09 -6.32 0.29
N TYR A 36 -10.04 -5.63 0.74
CA TYR A 36 -8.86 -5.38 -0.08
C TYR A 36 -8.02 -6.63 -0.27
N ALA A 37 -7.74 -7.37 0.81
CA ALA A 37 -6.99 -8.62 0.80
C ALA A 37 -7.66 -9.68 -0.11
N GLN A 38 -8.98 -9.82 -0.06
CA GLN A 38 -9.74 -10.72 -0.95
C GLN A 38 -9.61 -10.34 -2.42
N ARG A 39 -9.74 -9.05 -2.76
CA ARG A 39 -9.54 -8.59 -4.16
C ARG A 39 -8.11 -8.85 -4.63
N LEU A 40 -7.15 -8.68 -3.73
CA LEU A 40 -5.74 -8.93 -4.02
C LEU A 40 -5.45 -10.42 -4.22
N ALA A 41 -6.10 -11.30 -3.44
CA ALA A 41 -6.05 -12.75 -3.61
C ALA A 41 -6.51 -13.17 -5.01
N LEU A 42 -7.65 -12.66 -5.45
CA LEU A 42 -8.19 -12.96 -6.78
C LEU A 42 -7.29 -12.45 -7.91
N ARG A 43 -6.63 -11.30 -7.71
CA ARG A 43 -5.76 -10.69 -8.73
C ARG A 43 -4.39 -11.36 -8.84
N THR A 44 -3.89 -11.90 -7.74
CA THR A 44 -2.52 -12.47 -7.65
C THR A 44 -2.53 -13.99 -7.64
N GLU A 45 -3.72 -14.60 -7.55
CA GLU A 45 -3.91 -16.04 -7.35
C GLU A 45 -3.23 -16.59 -6.08
N ILE A 46 -2.83 -15.70 -5.15
CA ILE A 46 -2.29 -16.06 -3.85
C ILE A 46 -3.47 -16.26 -2.88
N PRO A 47 -3.60 -17.43 -2.24
CA PRO A 47 -4.71 -17.70 -1.33
C PRO A 47 -4.63 -16.82 -0.08
N LEU A 48 -5.77 -16.28 0.34
CA LEU A 48 -5.91 -15.55 1.60
C LEU A 48 -5.90 -16.55 2.77
N PRO A 49 -4.91 -16.50 3.68
CA PRO A 49 -4.85 -17.44 4.79
C PRO A 49 -5.88 -17.07 5.89
N SER A 50 -6.29 -18.06 6.69
CA SER A 50 -7.35 -17.86 7.69
C SER A 50 -6.92 -16.93 8.83
N ASP A 51 -5.63 -16.94 9.18
CA ASP A 51 -5.05 -16.05 10.19
C ASP A 51 -5.16 -14.57 9.79
N ALA A 52 -5.13 -14.26 8.49
CA ALA A 52 -5.36 -12.92 7.96
C ALA A 52 -6.81 -12.44 8.13
N LEU A 53 -7.76 -13.32 8.48
CA LEU A 53 -9.14 -12.93 8.84
C LEU A 53 -9.30 -12.69 10.35
N GLU A 54 -8.39 -13.23 11.16
CA GLU A 54 -8.45 -13.18 12.63
C GLU A 54 -7.54 -12.09 13.20
N SER A 55 -6.47 -11.73 12.49
CA SER A 55 -5.48 -10.73 12.93
C SER A 55 -5.24 -9.65 11.89
N SER A 56 -5.37 -8.38 12.31
CA SER A 56 -5.03 -7.21 11.49
C SER A 56 -3.55 -7.19 11.08
N ALA A 57 -2.65 -7.69 11.93
CA ALA A 57 -1.24 -7.81 11.62
C ALA A 57 -1.00 -8.83 10.50
N SER A 58 -1.56 -10.04 10.62
CA SER A 58 -1.49 -11.07 9.57
C SER A 58 -2.11 -10.59 8.27
N CYS A 59 -3.27 -9.90 8.33
CA CYS A 59 -3.89 -9.30 7.16
C CYS A 59 -2.99 -8.29 6.45
N THR A 60 -2.29 -7.45 7.23
CA THR A 60 -1.39 -6.42 6.69
C THR A 60 -0.17 -7.05 6.03
N LEU A 61 0.44 -8.06 6.67
CA LEU A 61 1.56 -8.80 6.10
C LEU A 61 1.17 -9.51 4.80
N TYR A 62 0.00 -10.14 4.77
CA TYR A 62 -0.56 -10.72 3.56
C TYR A 62 -0.71 -9.68 2.45
N ILE A 63 -1.30 -8.52 2.75
CA ILE A 63 -1.50 -7.44 1.77
C ILE A 63 -0.17 -6.97 1.20
N GLN A 64 0.84 -6.76 2.04
CA GLN A 64 2.17 -6.32 1.60
C GLN A 64 2.80 -7.34 0.64
N LYS A 65 2.83 -8.62 1.03
CA LYS A 65 3.37 -9.68 0.19
C LYS A 65 2.62 -9.82 -1.13
N ALA A 66 1.29 -9.79 -1.08
CA ALA A 66 0.48 -9.94 -2.28
C ALA A 66 0.59 -8.69 -3.19
N LEU A 67 0.88 -7.50 -2.66
CA LEU A 67 1.14 -6.31 -3.47
C LEU A 67 2.39 -6.43 -4.34
N GLU A 68 3.44 -7.07 -3.82
CA GLU A 68 4.68 -7.32 -4.56
C GLU A 68 4.46 -8.26 -5.75
N ALA A 69 3.48 -9.17 -5.64
CA ALA A 69 3.13 -10.13 -6.69
C ALA A 69 2.06 -9.61 -7.67
N VAL A 70 1.62 -8.35 -7.55
CA VAL A 70 0.59 -7.81 -8.44
C VAL A 70 1.17 -7.71 -9.86
N PRO A 71 0.54 -8.34 -10.87
CA PRO A 71 0.99 -8.20 -12.24
C PRO A 71 0.86 -6.74 -12.69
N PRO A 72 1.77 -6.26 -13.53
CA PRO A 72 1.71 -4.89 -14.01
C PRO A 72 0.45 -4.65 -14.85
N SER A 73 -0.08 -3.43 -14.75
CA SER A 73 -1.21 -3.01 -15.58
C SER A 73 -0.76 -2.85 -17.04
N GLU A 74 -1.64 -3.15 -18.00
CA GLU A 74 -1.40 -2.92 -19.44
C GLU A 74 -0.91 -1.50 -19.73
N LYS A 75 -1.45 -0.50 -19.00
CA LYS A 75 -1.02 0.90 -19.14
C LYS A 75 0.42 1.13 -18.68
N GLN A 76 0.83 0.48 -17.59
CA GLN A 76 2.21 0.57 -17.11
C GLN A 76 3.16 -0.07 -18.13
N VAL A 77 2.81 -1.28 -18.62
CA VAL A 77 3.61 -1.99 -19.63
C VAL A 77 3.74 -1.17 -20.91
N ALA A 78 2.62 -0.67 -21.45
CA ALA A 78 2.62 0.12 -22.68
C ALA A 78 3.50 1.38 -22.55
N PHE A 79 3.41 2.08 -21.42
CA PHE A 79 4.21 3.27 -21.18
C PHE A 79 5.71 2.94 -21.01
N ALA A 80 6.01 1.85 -20.31
CA ALA A 80 7.39 1.37 -20.16
C ALA A 80 8.00 0.95 -21.51
N MET A 81 7.23 0.29 -22.38
CA MET A 81 7.66 -0.06 -23.75
C MET A 81 7.91 1.20 -24.60
N GLU A 82 7.08 2.23 -24.47
CA GLU A 82 7.30 3.52 -25.16
C GLU A 82 8.61 4.18 -24.70
N LEU A 83 8.89 4.17 -23.40
CA LEU A 83 10.14 4.71 -22.84
C LEU A 83 11.36 3.90 -23.29
N ALA A 84 11.26 2.57 -23.32
CA ALA A 84 12.30 1.67 -23.81
C ALA A 84 12.61 1.94 -25.29
N SER A 85 11.56 1.98 -26.12
CA SER A 85 11.68 2.26 -27.56
C SER A 85 12.32 3.61 -27.84
N ARG A 86 11.96 4.66 -27.07
CA ARG A 86 12.59 5.99 -27.17
C ARG A 86 14.07 5.98 -26.78
N ALA A 87 14.47 5.13 -25.84
CA ALA A 87 15.85 4.94 -25.44
C ALA A 87 16.63 3.99 -26.38
N GLY A 88 15.96 3.36 -27.35
CA GLY A 88 16.58 2.40 -28.27
C GLY A 88 16.88 1.05 -27.63
N GLU A 89 16.17 0.71 -26.56
CA GLU A 89 16.30 -0.56 -25.84
C GLU A 89 14.96 -1.30 -25.75
N GLU A 90 15.01 -2.59 -25.41
CA GLU A 90 13.82 -3.40 -25.14
C GLU A 90 13.48 -3.39 -23.64
N LEU A 91 12.20 -3.54 -23.32
CA LEU A 91 11.76 -3.61 -21.93
C LEU A 91 12.25 -4.94 -21.32
N PRO A 92 13.06 -4.93 -20.24
CA PRO A 92 13.59 -6.16 -19.65
C PRO A 92 12.49 -7.05 -19.09
N GLU A 93 12.69 -8.38 -19.15
CA GLU A 93 11.73 -9.37 -18.61
C GLU A 93 11.41 -9.12 -17.14
N SER A 94 12.39 -8.67 -16.36
CA SER A 94 12.22 -8.35 -14.94
C SER A 94 11.17 -7.25 -14.70
N ALA A 95 10.95 -6.35 -15.67
CA ALA A 95 9.90 -5.36 -15.54
C ALA A 95 8.52 -6.03 -15.54
N TYR A 96 8.31 -7.09 -16.33
CA TYR A 96 7.00 -7.76 -16.45
C TYR A 96 6.60 -8.54 -15.19
N GLU A 97 7.53 -8.79 -14.26
CA GLU A 97 7.29 -9.60 -13.07
C GLU A 97 6.26 -9.00 -12.11
N SER A 98 6.22 -7.66 -11.98
CA SER A 98 5.26 -6.99 -11.11
C SER A 98 4.98 -5.55 -11.48
N SER A 99 3.86 -5.03 -11.00
CA SER A 99 3.51 -3.61 -11.10
C SER A 99 4.57 -2.71 -10.48
N ALA A 100 5.20 -3.15 -9.39
CA ALA A 100 6.30 -2.43 -8.76
C ALA A 100 7.57 -2.43 -9.64
N ALA A 101 7.90 -3.54 -10.28
CA ALA A 101 9.06 -3.65 -11.17
C ALA A 101 8.92 -2.77 -12.42
N VAL A 102 7.75 -2.78 -13.10
CA VAL A 102 7.51 -1.86 -14.22
C VAL A 102 7.57 -0.40 -13.76
N SER A 103 6.98 -0.07 -12.61
CA SER A 103 7.03 1.28 -12.06
C SER A 103 8.44 1.77 -11.79
N ALA A 104 9.30 0.92 -11.20
CA ALA A 104 10.70 1.27 -10.94
C ALA A 104 11.46 1.57 -12.24
N TYR A 105 11.23 0.76 -13.29
CA TYR A 105 11.82 1.00 -14.62
C TYR A 105 11.33 2.32 -15.23
N ILE A 106 10.02 2.61 -15.16
CA ILE A 106 9.45 3.88 -15.65
C ILE A 106 10.10 5.07 -14.93
N ASP A 107 10.19 5.01 -13.60
CA ASP A 107 10.74 6.09 -12.79
C ASP A 107 12.22 6.34 -13.12
N GLU A 108 13.00 5.28 -13.35
CA GLU A 108 14.39 5.37 -13.79
C GLU A 108 14.50 6.07 -15.15
N LYS A 109 13.69 5.65 -16.14
CA LYS A 109 13.72 6.26 -17.48
C LYS A 109 13.23 7.69 -17.50
N ILE A 110 12.20 8.01 -16.72
CA ILE A 110 11.76 9.40 -16.54
C ILE A 110 12.89 10.21 -15.91
N ARG A 111 13.56 9.71 -14.87
CA ARG A 111 14.69 10.42 -14.22
C ARG A 111 15.86 10.63 -15.19
N ALA A 112 16.19 9.64 -16.00
CA ALA A 112 17.24 9.74 -17.01
C ALA A 112 16.89 10.77 -18.10
N GLN A 113 15.64 10.82 -18.55
CA GLN A 113 15.15 11.82 -19.50
C GLN A 113 15.04 13.22 -18.89
N SER A 114 14.69 13.31 -17.60
CA SER A 114 14.53 14.56 -16.85
C SER A 114 15.79 15.03 -16.14
N GLY A 115 16.98 14.51 -16.51
CA GLY A 115 18.28 15.09 -16.15
C GLY A 115 18.47 16.56 -16.55
N ALA A 116 17.47 17.19 -17.18
CA ALA A 116 17.39 18.62 -17.46
C ALA A 116 16.36 19.42 -16.61
N ALA A 117 15.50 18.78 -15.80
CA ALA A 117 14.52 19.50 -14.97
C ALA A 117 14.13 18.72 -13.71
N SER A 118 14.67 19.19 -12.58
CA SER A 118 14.25 18.88 -11.22
C SER A 118 12.72 18.81 -11.07
N TYR A 119 12.17 17.61 -10.85
CA TYR A 119 10.89 17.44 -10.16
C TYR A 119 11.14 16.93 -8.75
N GLY A 120 11.11 17.88 -7.81
CA GLY A 120 10.97 17.60 -6.39
C GLY A 120 9.50 17.33 -6.05
N GLY A 121 9.30 16.48 -5.04
CA GLY A 121 8.11 16.45 -4.21
C GLY A 121 6.89 15.72 -4.78
N GLY A 122 6.65 14.51 -4.28
CA GLY A 122 5.40 13.78 -4.52
C GLY A 122 5.37 12.44 -3.81
N THR A 123 5.02 12.46 -2.52
CA THR A 123 4.69 11.29 -1.72
C THR A 123 3.71 10.37 -2.46
N MET A 124 4.01 9.08 -2.51
CA MET A 124 3.24 8.04 -3.19
C MET A 124 1.73 8.13 -2.92
N GLY A 125 0.97 8.15 -4.03
CA GLY A 125 -0.48 8.00 -4.02
C GLY A 125 -0.89 6.57 -3.70
N ALA A 126 -1.72 6.44 -2.67
CA ALA A 126 -2.53 5.27 -2.39
C ALA A 126 -3.47 4.97 -3.57
N TYR A 127 -3.36 3.79 -4.14
CA TYR A 127 -4.31 3.26 -5.12
C TYR A 127 -5.62 2.85 -4.39
N GLY A 128 -6.45 3.85 -4.08
CA GLY A 128 -7.74 3.68 -3.44
C GLY A 128 -8.91 3.94 -4.39
N GLY A 129 -9.51 2.85 -4.88
CA GLY A 129 -10.94 2.66 -5.13
C GLY A 129 -11.77 3.81 -5.73
N GLY A 130 -12.22 3.61 -6.96
CA GLY A 130 -13.25 4.46 -7.57
C GLY A 130 -14.57 4.48 -6.81
N ILE A 131 -15.24 5.62 -6.88
CA ILE A 131 -16.69 5.73 -6.75
C ILE A 131 -17.19 6.64 -7.87
N GLN A 132 -17.86 6.02 -8.84
CA GLN A 132 -18.81 6.70 -9.71
C GLN A 132 -19.98 7.17 -8.84
N GLN A 133 -20.37 8.44 -8.93
CA GLN A 133 -21.76 8.80 -8.73
C GLN A 133 -22.21 9.76 -9.84
N ALA A 134 -23.09 9.22 -10.67
CA ALA A 134 -23.89 9.93 -11.63
C ALA A 134 -24.89 10.84 -10.89
N GLY A 135 -24.93 12.11 -11.26
CA GLY A 135 -25.94 13.09 -10.86
C GLY A 135 -26.52 13.78 -12.10
N ARG A 136 -27.76 13.43 -12.43
CA ARG A 136 -28.55 13.88 -13.59
C ARG A 136 -28.74 15.41 -13.63
N ARG A 137 -28.55 15.96 -14.84
CA ARG A 137 -29.37 16.97 -15.59
C ARG A 137 -30.25 17.93 -14.78
N PHE A 138 -30.21 19.23 -15.12
CA PHE A 138 -31.35 19.94 -15.75
C PHE A 138 -30.90 21.25 -16.42
N ARG A 139 -31.45 21.51 -17.60
CA ARG A 139 -31.31 22.76 -18.37
C ARG A 139 -32.19 23.83 -17.71
N HIS A 140 -31.77 25.09 -17.73
CA HIS A 140 -32.68 26.15 -18.17
C HIS A 140 -31.92 27.34 -18.78
N THR A 141 -32.34 27.64 -20.01
CA THR A 141 -32.35 28.92 -20.69
C THR A 141 -32.75 30.09 -19.78
N LEU A 142 -32.07 31.23 -19.94
CA LEU A 142 -32.56 32.41 -20.67
C LEU A 142 -31.35 33.22 -21.16
#